data_AF-A0A9J6GAP3-F1
#
_entry.id   AF-A0A9J6GAP3-F1
#
_cell.length_a   1.000
_cell.length_b   1.000
_cell.length_c   1.000
_cell.angle_alpha   90.00
_cell.angle_beta   90.00
_cell.angle_gamma   90.00
#
_symmetry.space_group_name_H-M   'P 1'
#
loop_
_entity.id
_entity.type
_entity.pdbx_description
1 polymer ?
#
loop_
_entity_poly.entity_id
_entity_poly.type
_entity_poly.pdbx_seq_one_letter_code
_entity_poly.pdbx_strand_id
1 'polypeptide(L)'
;MRGFDVVTLSDLDQGITHFLAATLPNRSVTPDTRVVLKSASFLQAHLVFALRESPPRAVMNYSGFLAFINLAPFFLDRYHLLRQLFAKSVLGRTLPDVSNTGRLCLVAVERVLPGCFARLSQHLFRSSGF
;
A
#
# COMPACT_ATOMS: atom_id res chain seq x y z
N MET A 1 -12.92 -16.68 13.12
CA MET A 1 -11.80 -15.79 13.51
C MET A 1 -10.62 -16.11 12.59
N ARG A 2 -10.17 -15.19 11.73
CA ARG A 2 -8.99 -15.46 10.89
C ARG A 2 -7.75 -15.29 11.78
N GLY A 3 -7.06 -16.40 12.03
CA GLY A 3 -5.91 -16.46 12.93
C GLY A 3 -4.74 -15.64 12.38
N PHE A 4 -4.08 -14.91 13.27
CA PHE A 4 -2.77 -14.36 12.98
C PHE A 4 -1.74 -15.41 13.38
N ASP A 5 -0.74 -15.60 12.54
CA ASP A 5 0.37 -16.52 12.78
C ASP A 5 1.55 -15.69 13.32
N VAL A 6 2.16 -16.14 14.41
CA VAL A 6 3.40 -15.55 14.91
C VAL A 6 4.54 -16.43 14.43
N VAL A 7 5.43 -15.87 13.62
CA VAL A 7 6.58 -16.58 13.06
C VAL A 7 7.87 -15.84 13.36
N THR A 8 8.97 -16.58 13.44
CA THR A 8 10.30 -16.00 13.58
C THR A 8 10.84 -15.63 12.20
N LEU A 9 11.63 -14.56 12.08
CA LEU A 9 12.22 -14.18 10.78
C LEU A 9 13.12 -15.27 10.20
N SER A 10 13.76 -16.08 11.05
CA SER A 10 14.50 -17.28 10.64
C SER A 10 13.65 -18.31 9.90
N ASP A 11 12.33 -18.33 10.15
CA ASP A 11 11.39 -19.30 9.60
C ASP A 11 10.81 -18.85 8.24
N LEU A 12 11.19 -17.65 7.79
CA LEU A 12 10.74 -17.06 6.54
C LEU A 12 11.76 -17.24 5.42
N ASP A 13 11.27 -17.15 4.18
CA ASP A 13 12.11 -17.16 2.99
C ASP A 13 13.13 -16.00 3.02
N GLN A 14 14.36 -16.28 2.56
CA GLN A 14 15.46 -15.33 2.59
C GLN A 14 15.15 -14.01 1.85
N GLY A 15 14.40 -14.08 0.74
CA GLY A 15 14.00 -12.89 -0.01
C GLY A 15 13.07 -11.98 0.78
N ILE A 16 12.20 -12.57 1.62
CA ILE A 16 11.27 -11.83 2.48
C ILE A 16 12.02 -11.22 3.66
N THR A 17 12.92 -11.98 4.28
CA THR A 17 13.77 -11.47 5.36
C THR A 17 14.62 -10.29 4.88
N HIS A 18 15.21 -10.39 3.68
CA HIS A 18 15.96 -9.29 3.07
C HIS A 18 15.06 -8.08 2.78
N PHE A 19 13.85 -8.30 2.25
CA PHE A 19 12.88 -7.22 2.01
C PHE A 19 12.48 -6.49 3.30
N LEU A 20 12.20 -7.23 4.37
CA LEU A 20 11.84 -6.67 5.67
C LEU A 20 13.00 -5.88 6.28
N ALA A 21 14.22 -6.39 6.18
CA ALA A 21 15.42 -5.67 6.63
C ALA A 21 15.65 -4.37 5.86
N ALA A 22 15.35 -4.34 4.55
CA ALA A 22 15.51 -3.16 3.71
C ALA A 22 14.40 -2.10 3.92
N THR A 23 13.19 -2.51 4.31
CA THR A 23 12.03 -1.61 4.46
C THR A 23 11.83 -1.10 5.88
N LEU A 24 12.24 -1.88 6.89
CA LEU A 24 12.16 -1.47 8.28
C LEU A 24 13.39 -0.63 8.64
N PRO A 25 13.24 0.48 9.38
CA PRO A 25 14.36 1.34 9.75
C PRO A 25 15.37 0.60 10.66
N ASN A 26 16.43 0.06 10.04
CA ASN A 26 17.80 -0.27 10.45
C ASN A 26 18.20 -0.61 11.92
N ARG A 27 17.32 -0.85 12.89
CA ARG A 27 17.79 -1.06 14.29
C ARG A 27 17.21 -2.23 15.09
N SER A 28 16.34 -3.09 14.55
CA SER A 28 15.81 -4.19 15.37
C SER A 28 15.44 -5.47 14.63
N VAL A 29 15.87 -5.63 13.38
CA VAL A 29 15.54 -6.84 12.59
C VAL A 29 16.67 -7.85 12.77
N THR A 30 16.57 -8.65 13.85
CA THR A 30 17.44 -9.82 14.11
C THR A 30 16.76 -11.10 13.65
N PRO A 31 17.49 -12.20 13.38
CA PRO A 31 16.88 -13.48 13.00
C PRO A 31 15.80 -13.97 13.97
N ASP A 32 15.93 -13.66 15.26
CA ASP A 32 15.00 -14.04 16.33
C ASP A 32 13.77 -13.12 16.44
N THR A 33 13.67 -12.10 15.58
CA THR A 33 12.55 -11.17 15.59
C THR A 33 11.27 -11.90 15.23
N ARG A 34 10.26 -11.78 16.10
CA ARG A 34 8.94 -12.35 15.85
C ARG A 34 8.10 -11.38 15.04
N VAL A 35 7.51 -11.86 13.96
CA VAL A 35 6.63 -11.11 13.08
C VAL A 35 5.23 -11.71 13.12
N VAL A 36 4.22 -10.86 13.23
CA VAL A 36 2.81 -11.26 13.18
C VAL A 36 2.35 -11.20 11.74
N LEU A 37 1.97 -12.34 11.18
CA LEU A 37 1.47 -12.48 9.83
C LEU A 37 -0.03 -12.76 9.84
N LYS A 38 -0.74 -12.19 8.87
CA LYS A 38 -2.17 -12.48 8.67
C LYS A 38 -2.41 -13.88 8.07
N SER A 39 -1.42 -14.41 7.36
CA SER A 39 -1.41 -15.76 6.81
C SER A 39 0.02 -16.12 6.41
N ALA A 40 0.70 -16.90 7.25
CA ALA A 40 2.05 -17.40 6.94
C ALA A 40 2.03 -18.37 5.76
N SER A 41 0.99 -19.22 5.70
CA SER A 41 0.80 -20.21 4.63
C SER A 41 0.66 -19.55 3.25
N PHE A 42 -0.06 -18.43 3.15
CA PHE A 42 -0.18 -17.71 1.88
C PHE A 42 1.18 -17.22 1.36
N LEU A 43 1.96 -16.66 2.29
CA LEU A 43 3.24 -16.05 1.97
C LEU A 43 4.27 -17.10 1.51
N GLN A 44 4.35 -18.24 2.21
CA GLN A 44 5.25 -19.32 1.85
C GLN A 44 4.78 -20.13 0.62
N ALA A 45 3.50 -20.51 0.56
CA ALA A 45 3.02 -21.43 -0.47
C ALA A 45 2.66 -20.75 -1.80
N HIS A 46 2.22 -19.49 -1.76
CA HIS A 46 1.72 -18.81 -2.96
C HIS A 46 2.60 -17.64 -3.40
N LEU A 47 2.97 -16.75 -2.48
CA LEU A 47 3.72 -15.53 -2.86
C LEU A 47 5.15 -15.86 -3.29
N VAL A 48 5.90 -16.61 -2.49
CA VAL A 48 7.29 -17.00 -2.82
C VAL A 48 7.33 -17.80 -4.11
N PHE A 49 6.41 -18.77 -4.25
CA PHE A 49 6.28 -19.56 -5.47
C PHE A 49 6.02 -18.68 -6.70
N ALA A 50 4.99 -17.81 -6.65
CA ALA A 50 4.65 -16.94 -7.76
C ALA A 50 5.80 -15.99 -8.15
N LEU A 51 6.57 -15.49 -7.16
CA LEU A 51 7.72 -14.62 -7.42
C LEU A 51 8.87 -15.36 -8.10
N ARG A 52 9.13 -16.63 -7.72
CA ARG A 52 10.20 -17.45 -8.30
C ARG A 52 9.87 -17.94 -9.71
N GLU A 53 8.62 -18.28 -9.96
CA GLU A 53 8.15 -18.76 -11.27
C GLU A 53 7.91 -17.63 -12.28
N SER A 54 7.80 -16.38 -11.81
CA SER A 54 7.57 -15.24 -12.68
C SER A 54 8.89 -14.67 -13.23
N PRO A 55 8.96 -14.33 -14.54
CA PRO A 55 10.09 -13.60 -15.07
C PRO A 55 10.30 -12.26 -14.33
N PRO A 56 11.54 -11.84 -14.02
CA PRO A 56 11.79 -10.59 -13.28
C PRO A 56 11.14 -9.36 -13.92
N ARG A 57 11.11 -9.31 -15.26
CA ARG A 57 10.45 -8.24 -16.01
C ARG A 57 8.94 -8.21 -15.76
N ALA A 58 8.28 -9.36 -15.63
CA ALA A 58 6.86 -9.43 -15.35
C ALA A 58 6.55 -8.89 -13.94
N VAL A 59 7.36 -9.26 -12.95
CA VAL A 59 7.24 -8.75 -11.57
C VAL A 59 7.42 -7.23 -11.55
N MET A 60 8.46 -6.71 -12.20
CA MET A 60 8.71 -5.26 -12.28
C MET A 60 7.58 -4.50 -12.99
N ASN A 61 7.06 -5.05 -14.10
CA ASN A 61 5.95 -4.44 -14.81
C ASN A 61 4.69 -4.38 -13.94
N TYR A 62 4.39 -5.47 -13.22
CA TYR A 62 3.26 -5.51 -12.30
C TYR A 62 3.41 -4.51 -11.14
N SER A 63 4.58 -4.46 -10.50
CA SER A 63 4.84 -3.51 -9.41
C SER A 63 4.81 -2.05 -9.90
N GLY A 64 5.40 -1.77 -11.06
CA GLY A 64 5.39 -0.44 -11.67
C GLY A 64 3.97 0.00 -12.03
N PHE A 65 3.16 -0.93 -12.54
CA PHE A 65 1.76 -0.65 -12.84
C PHE A 65 0.93 -0.40 -11.57
N LEU A 66 1.12 -1.17 -10.50
CA LEU A 66 0.48 -0.91 -9.21
C LEU A 66 0.87 0.47 -8.65
N ALA A 67 2.14 0.83 -8.72
CA ALA A 67 2.61 2.16 -8.33
C ALA A 67 1.92 3.26 -9.17
N PHE A 68 1.89 3.07 -10.48
CA PHE A 68 1.23 3.97 -11.41
C PHE A 68 -0.26 4.16 -11.09
N ILE A 69 -1.02 3.10 -10.81
CA ILE A 69 -2.45 3.19 -10.44
C ILE A 69 -2.66 3.99 -9.16
N ASN A 70 -1.77 3.84 -8.18
CA ASN A 70 -1.83 4.58 -6.92
C ASN A 70 -1.46 6.07 -7.09
N LEU A 71 -0.55 6.37 -8.02
CA LEU A 71 -0.09 7.73 -8.33
C LEU A 71 -0.94 8.42 -9.41
N ALA A 72 -1.72 7.67 -10.20
CA ALA A 72 -2.63 8.16 -11.24
C ALA A 72 -3.48 9.37 -10.83
N PRO A 73 -3.98 9.50 -9.58
CA PRO A 73 -4.71 10.70 -9.14
C PRO A 73 -3.89 12.00 -9.13
N PHE A 74 -2.56 11.94 -9.19
CA PHE A 74 -1.66 13.10 -9.18
C PHE A 74 -1.08 13.45 -10.56
N PHE A 75 -1.44 12.69 -11.60
CA PHE A 75 -1.06 12.97 -12.98
C PHE A 75 -2.20 13.65 -13.75
N LEU A 76 -1.94 14.02 -15.01
CA LEU A 76 -2.93 14.60 -15.93
C LEU A 76 -4.19 13.74 -16.06
N ASP A 77 -5.34 14.38 -16.32
CA ASP A 77 -6.69 13.77 -16.33
C ASP A 77 -6.80 12.48 -17.17
N ARG A 78 -6.01 12.37 -18.24
CA ARG A 78 -5.99 11.17 -19.12
C ARG A 78 -5.63 9.89 -18.38
N TYR A 79 -4.91 9.99 -17.27
CA TYR A 79 -4.51 8.85 -16.44
C TYR A 79 -5.57 8.44 -15.42
N HIS A 80 -6.54 9.30 -15.12
CA HIS A 80 -7.69 8.95 -14.28
C HIS A 80 -8.60 7.92 -14.96
N LEU A 81 -8.81 8.06 -16.28
CA LEU A 81 -9.59 7.11 -17.07
C LEU A 81 -8.94 5.71 -17.05
N LEU A 82 -7.61 5.65 -17.20
CA LEU A 82 -6.86 4.39 -17.17
C LEU A 82 -6.99 3.70 -15.81
N ARG A 83 -6.96 4.47 -14.71
CA ARG A 83 -7.20 3.96 -13.34
C ARG A 83 -8.60 3.38 -13.18
N GLN A 84 -9.62 4.05 -13.71
CA GLN A 84 -11.00 3.56 -13.64
C GLN A 84 -11.19 2.27 -14.45
N LEU A 85 -10.63 2.23 -15.67
CA LEU A 85 -10.66 1.03 -16.51
C LEU A 85 -9.96 -0.14 -15.83
N PHE A 86 -8.77 0.07 -15.27
CA PHE A 86 -8.08 -0.98 -14.52
C PHE A 86 -8.92 -1.49 -13.34
N ALA A 87 -9.45 -0.60 -12.52
CA ALA A 87 -10.22 -0.99 -11.35
C ALA A 87 -11.43 -1.85 -11.72
N LYS A 88 -12.15 -1.46 -12.77
CA LYS A 88 -13.32 -2.17 -13.25
C LYS A 88 -12.94 -3.52 -13.88
N SER A 89 -11.96 -3.52 -14.76
CA SER A 89 -11.61 -4.71 -15.57
C SER A 89 -10.77 -5.74 -14.82
N VAL A 90 -9.91 -5.31 -13.88
CA VAL A 90 -8.96 -6.21 -13.19
C VAL A 90 -9.37 -6.45 -11.74
N LEU A 91 -9.79 -5.42 -11.02
CA LEU A 91 -10.18 -5.57 -9.61
C LEU A 91 -11.68 -5.86 -9.45
N GLY A 92 -12.46 -5.83 -10.52
CA GLY A 92 -13.91 -6.05 -10.49
C GLY A 92 -14.68 -5.03 -9.64
N ARG A 93 -14.11 -3.83 -9.42
CA ARG A 93 -14.68 -2.81 -8.52
C ARG A 93 -14.52 -1.40 -9.05
N THR A 94 -15.43 -0.51 -8.66
CA THR A 94 -15.33 0.91 -8.98
C THR A 94 -14.48 1.61 -7.92
N LEU A 95 -13.48 2.39 -8.36
CA LEU A 95 -12.72 3.25 -7.46
C LEU A 95 -13.38 4.63 -7.34
N PRO A 96 -13.14 5.37 -6.24
CA PRO A 96 -13.65 6.72 -6.06
C PRO A 96 -13.26 7.63 -7.23
N ASP A 97 -14.18 8.50 -7.62
CA ASP A 97 -13.92 9.53 -8.59
C ASP A 97 -12.82 10.48 -8.09
N VAL A 98 -11.87 10.73 -8.98
CA VAL A 98 -10.64 11.50 -8.79
C VAL A 98 -10.66 12.80 -9.60
N SER A 99 -11.75 13.10 -10.31
CA SER A 99 -11.91 14.32 -11.11
C SER A 99 -11.84 15.62 -10.28
N ASN A 100 -12.21 15.56 -8.99
CA ASN A 100 -12.15 16.72 -8.10
C ASN A 100 -10.78 16.79 -7.41
N THR A 101 -9.85 17.49 -8.03
CA THR A 101 -8.47 17.69 -7.55
C THR A 101 -8.43 18.28 -6.14
N GLY A 102 -9.31 19.22 -5.81
CA GLY A 102 -9.36 19.83 -4.47
C GLY A 102 -9.70 18.81 -3.38
N ARG A 103 -10.68 17.94 -3.63
CA ARG A 103 -11.03 16.85 -2.71
C ARG A 103 -9.90 15.83 -2.58
N LEU A 104 -9.17 15.54 -3.66
CA LEU A 104 -8.01 14.65 -3.60
C LEU A 104 -6.87 15.22 -2.79
N CYS A 105 -6.55 16.50 -2.97
CA CYS A 105 -5.53 17.18 -2.18
C CYS A 105 -5.89 17.13 -0.70
N LEU A 106 -7.15 17.38 -0.34
CA LEU A 106 -7.61 17.29 1.05
C LEU A 106 -7.46 15.87 1.62
N VAL A 107 -7.88 14.84 0.89
CA VAL A 107 -7.72 13.44 1.32
C VAL A 107 -6.25 13.04 1.40
N ALA A 108 -5.40 13.53 0.49
CA ALA A 108 -3.96 13.28 0.53
C ALA A 108 -3.32 13.94 1.77
N VAL A 109 -3.66 15.19 2.07
CA VAL A 109 -3.19 15.89 3.27
C VAL A 109 -3.68 15.21 4.54
N GLU A 110 -4.96 14.81 4.60
CA GLU A 110 -5.52 14.04 5.72
C GLU A 110 -4.74 12.74 5.96
N ARG A 111 -4.39 12.01 4.89
CA ARG A 111 -3.66 10.74 5.00
C ARG A 111 -2.20 10.90 5.39
N VAL A 112 -1.52 11.91 4.87
CA VAL A 112 -0.08 12.12 5.11
C VAL A 112 0.16 12.85 6.43
N LEU A 113 -0.70 13.82 6.76
CA LEU A 113 -0.58 14.68 7.93
C LEU A 113 -1.90 14.71 8.73
N PRO A 114 -2.39 13.57 9.23
CA PRO A 114 -3.68 13.51 9.93
C PRO A 114 -3.73 14.45 11.14
N GLY A 115 -2.61 14.57 11.87
CA GLY A 115 -2.50 15.47 13.01
C GLY A 115 -2.57 16.96 12.63
N CYS A 116 -1.99 17.37 11.50
CA CYS A 116 -2.07 18.74 11.03
C CYS A 116 -3.47 19.06 10.49
N PHE A 117 -4.06 18.12 9.76
CA PHE A 117 -5.42 18.25 9.23
C PHE A 117 -6.45 18.39 10.36
N ALA A 118 -6.36 17.56 11.40
CA ALA A 118 -7.25 17.63 12.56
C ALA A 118 -7.13 18.96 13.33
N ARG A 119 -5.92 19.52 13.44
CA ARG A 119 -5.71 20.84 14.08
C ARG A 119 -6.23 21.98 13.21
N LEU A 120 -6.01 21.92 11.90
CA LEU A 120 -6.49 22.91 10.95
C LEU A 120 -8.03 22.92 10.89
N SER A 121 -8.67 21.76 10.85
CA SER A 121 -10.14 21.65 10.85
C SER A 121 -10.75 22.17 12.15
N GLN A 122 -10.14 21.89 13.30
CA GLN A 122 -10.56 22.48 14.59
C GLN A 122 -10.42 24.00 14.60
N HIS A 123 -9.33 24.55 14.04
CA HIS A 123 -9.13 25.99 13.95
C HIS A 123 -10.17 26.65 13.04
N LEU A 124 -10.45 26.04 11.89
CA LEU A 124 -11.46 26.51 10.95
C LEU A 124 -12.86 26.46 11.54
N PHE A 125 -13.24 25.37 12.24
CA PHE A 125 -14.52 25.29 12.95
C PHE A 125 -14.70 26.43 13.95
N ARG A 126 -13.67 26.68 14.78
CA ARG A 126 -13.69 27.76 15.78
C ARG A 126 -13.72 29.16 15.17
N SER A 127 -13.02 29.40 14.05
CA SER A 127 -13.04 30.71 13.38
C SER A 127 -14.31 30.96 12.58
N SER A 128 -15.06 29.91 12.23
CA SER A 128 -16.30 29.99 11.45
C SER A 128 -17.55 30.25 12.30
N GLY A 129 -17.43 30.34 13.63
CA GLY A 129 -18.54 30.66 14.52
C GLY A 129 -19.59 29.55 14.69
N PHE A 130 -19.18 28.28 14.57
CA PHE A 130 -19.97 27.12 15.00
C PHE A 130 -19.48 26.59 16.35
#